data_AF-A0A439RS96-F1
#
_entry.id   AF-A0A439RS96-F1
#
_cell.length_a   1.000
_cell.length_b   1.000
_cell.length_c   1.000
_cell.angle_alpha   90.00
_cell.angle_beta   90.00
_cell.angle_gamma   90.00
#
_symmetry.space_group_name_H-M   'P 1'
#
loop_
_entity.id
_entity.type
_entity.pdbx_description
1 polymer ?
#
loop_
_entity_poly.entity_id
_entity_poly.type
_entity_poly.pdbx_seq_one_letter_code
_entity_poly.pdbx_strand_id
1 'polypeptide(L)'
;DLLLTCSSAQSRNFAYGLALGQGKPLAGLSLAEGVPTAAIAARIAAERKIDAPIITAVAAILDGTITIRQAVSALMTRPLKTETDV
;
A
#
# COMPACT_ATOMS: atom_id res chain seq x y z
N ASP A 1 4.95 -16.48 -0.65
CA ASP A 1 5.65 -15.23 -0.92
C ASP A 1 5.00 -14.04 -0.20
N LEU A 2 3.74 -13.71 -0.47
CA LEU A 2 3.01 -12.61 0.17
C LEU A 2 3.21 -12.52 1.69
N LEU A 3 2.90 -13.58 2.44
CA LEU A 3 3.05 -13.59 3.90
C LEU A 3 4.49 -13.33 4.35
N LEU A 4 5.48 -13.93 3.67
CA LEU A 4 6.89 -13.73 4.00
C LEU A 4 7.30 -12.28 3.78
N THR A 5 6.94 -11.71 2.63
CA THR A 5 7.26 -10.33 2.25
C THR A 5 6.51 -9.30 3.09
N CYS A 6 5.32 -9.61 3.59
CA CYS A 6 4.48 -8.72 4.39
C CYS A 6 4.64 -8.86 5.92
N SER A 7 5.42 -9.82 6.43
CA SER A 7 5.53 -10.05 7.88
C SER A 7 6.95 -9.94 8.46
N SER A 8 7.94 -9.63 7.63
CA SER A 8 9.35 -9.73 7.99
C SER A 8 10.12 -8.43 7.73
N ALA A 9 10.92 -7.98 8.70
CA ALA A 9 11.80 -6.82 8.56
C ALA A 9 12.96 -7.04 7.56
N GLN A 10 13.20 -8.29 7.13
CA GLN A 10 14.14 -8.61 6.07
C GLN A 10 13.61 -8.22 4.68
N SER A 11 12.28 -8.10 4.52
CA SER A 11 11.66 -7.54 3.32
C SER A 11 11.91 -6.04 3.25
N ARG A 12 12.53 -5.57 2.17
CA ARG A 12 12.74 -4.13 1.92
C ARG A 12 11.41 -3.38 1.86
N ASN A 13 10.37 -3.98 1.29
CA ASN A 13 9.03 -3.39 1.22
C ASN A 13 8.41 -3.22 2.62
N PHE A 14 8.49 -4.25 3.46
CA PHE A 14 7.96 -4.18 4.82
C PHE A 14 8.72 -3.16 5.67
N ALA A 15 10.06 -3.22 5.65
CA ALA A 15 10.89 -2.28 6.41
C ALA A 15 10.64 -0.83 6.01
N TYR A 16 10.47 -0.55 4.71
CA TYR A 16 10.12 0.77 4.20
C TYR A 16 8.74 1.22 4.70
N GLY A 17 7.71 0.38 4.54
CA GLY A 17 6.36 0.68 5.01
C GLY A 17 6.29 0.90 6.52
N LEU A 18 7.06 0.14 7.30
CA LEU A 18 7.16 0.30 8.75
C LEU A 18 7.80 1.64 9.13
N ALA A 19 8.92 2.01 8.49
CA ALA A 19 9.57 3.29 8.73
C ALA A 19 8.64 4.48 8.38
N LEU A 20 7.96 4.39 7.23
CA LEU A 20 6.96 5.34 6.79
C LEU A 20 5.82 5.47 7.81
N GLY A 21 5.27 4.34 8.28
CA GLY A 21 4.23 4.29 9.31
C GLY A 21 4.65 4.89 10.65
N GLN A 22 5.93 4.79 11.00
CA GLN A 22 6.52 5.36 12.21
C GLN A 22 6.91 6.83 12.07
N GLY A 23 6.73 7.44 10.88
CA GLY A 23 7.18 8.80 10.61
C GLY A 23 8.70 8.96 10.64
N LYS A 24 9.45 7.87 10.44
CA LYS A 24 10.92 7.89 10.41
C LYS A 24 11.42 8.41 9.05
N PRO A 25 12.62 9.00 8.98
CA PRO A 25 13.24 9.37 7.72
C PRO A 25 13.37 8.15 6.79
N LEU A 26 13.00 8.33 5.52
CA LEU A 26 13.09 7.28 4.49
C LEU A 26 14.40 7.37 3.69
N ALA A 27 15.13 8.48 3.82
CA ALA A 27 16.42 8.68 3.18
C ALA A 27 17.43 7.65 3.67
N GLY A 28 18.14 7.01 2.74
CA GLY A 28 19.15 5.99 3.04
C GLY A 28 18.61 4.57 3.26
N LEU A 29 17.29 4.37 3.21
CA LEU A 29 16.74 3.01 3.15
C LEU A 29 17.03 2.36 1.80
N SER A 30 17.24 1.05 1.81
CA SER A 30 17.37 0.25 0.58
C SER A 30 16.12 0.40 -0.29
N LEU A 31 16.31 0.40 -1.61
CA LEU A 31 15.22 0.50 -2.57
C LEU A 31 14.18 -0.61 -2.33
N ALA A 32 12.97 -0.19 -1.95
CA ALA A 32 11.79 -1.03 -1.89
C ALA A 32 11.13 -1.01 -3.27
N GLU A 33 11.11 -2.16 -3.96
CA GLU A 33 10.55 -2.29 -5.30
C GLU A 33 9.06 -1.91 -5.36
N GLY A 34 8.34 -2.06 -4.24
CA GLY A 34 6.94 -1.68 -4.10
C GLY A 34 6.71 -0.17 -4.24
N VAL A 35 7.71 0.66 -3.95
CA VAL A 35 7.58 2.13 -4.00
C VAL A 35 7.32 2.62 -5.44
N PRO A 36 8.18 2.34 -6.44
CA PRO A 36 7.87 2.70 -7.83
C PRO A 36 6.74 1.86 -8.42
N THR A 37 6.53 0.63 -7.94
CA THR A 37 5.53 -0.28 -8.50
C THR A 37 4.10 0.11 -8.13
N ALA A 38 3.88 0.67 -6.94
CA ALA A 38 2.53 0.96 -6.43
C ALA A 38 1.72 1.87 -7.38
N ALA A 39 2.31 2.95 -7.88
CA ALA A 39 1.65 3.87 -8.80
C ALA A 39 1.28 3.18 -10.13
N ILE A 40 2.19 2.34 -10.66
CA ILE A 40 1.96 1.60 -11.90
C ILE A 40 0.84 0.58 -11.71
N ALA A 41 0.85 -0.17 -10.60
CA ALA A 41 -0.17 -1.15 -10.28
C ALA A 41 -1.55 -0.50 -10.07
N ALA A 42 -1.61 0.65 -9.38
CA ALA A 42 -2.86 1.40 -9.21
C ALA A 42 -3.42 1.87 -10.56
N ARG A 43 -2.57 2.38 -11.45
CA ARG A 43 -2.97 2.76 -12.81
C ARG A 43 -3.54 1.57 -13.59
N ILE A 44 -2.83 0.44 -13.61
CA ILE A 44 -3.28 -0.77 -14.32
C ILE A 44 -4.62 -1.27 -13.76
N ALA A 45 -4.79 -1.27 -12.43
CA ALA A 45 -6.05 -1.66 -11.80
C ALA A 45 -7.20 -0.75 -12.24
N ALA A 46 -7.00 0.56 -12.26
CA ALA A 46 -7.99 1.53 -12.72
C ALA A 46 -8.35 1.34 -14.21
N GLU A 47 -7.34 1.22 -15.10
CA GLU A 47 -7.54 0.97 -16.53
C GLU A 47 -8.34 -0.31 -16.80
N ARG A 48 -8.12 -1.35 -15.98
CA ARG A 48 -8.79 -2.65 -16.09
C ARG A 48 -10.08 -2.76 -15.28
N LYS A 49 -10.48 -1.69 -14.58
CA LYS A 49 -11.66 -1.68 -13.69
C LYS A 49 -11.61 -2.75 -12.60
N ILE A 50 -10.41 -3.04 -12.07
CA ILE A 50 -10.19 -3.99 -10.98
C ILE A 50 -10.27 -3.22 -9.65
N ASP A 51 -11.15 -3.67 -8.74
CA ASP A 51 -11.23 -3.12 -7.37
C ASP A 51 -10.01 -3.56 -6.54
N ALA A 52 -9.01 -2.67 -6.45
CA ALA A 52 -7.78 -2.91 -5.71
C ALA A 52 -7.55 -1.81 -4.65
N PRO A 53 -8.33 -1.80 -3.55
CA PRO A 53 -8.36 -0.70 -2.60
C PRO A 53 -7.04 -0.53 -1.84
N ILE A 54 -6.35 -1.62 -1.51
CA ILE A 54 -5.06 -1.57 -0.82
C ILE A 54 -3.98 -0.98 -1.74
N ILE A 55 -3.93 -1.38 -3.01
CA ILE A 55 -2.98 -0.86 -3.99
C ILE A 55 -3.18 0.64 -4.18
N THR A 56 -4.44 1.05 -4.36
CA THR A 56 -4.82 2.46 -4.53
C THR A 56 -4.42 3.30 -3.31
N ALA A 57 -4.70 2.81 -2.10
CA ALA A 57 -4.34 3.49 -0.87
C ALA A 57 -2.82 3.64 -0.70
N VAL A 58 -2.05 2.57 -0.96
CA VAL A 58 -0.58 2.61 -0.89
C VAL A 58 0.00 3.60 -1.90
N ALA A 59 -0.49 3.61 -3.14
CA ALA A 59 -0.05 4.57 -4.15
C ALA A 59 -0.31 6.02 -3.70
N ALA A 60 -1.50 6.33 -3.19
CA ALA A 60 -1.85 7.66 -2.72
C ALA A 60 -1.05 8.12 -1.49
N ILE A 61 -0.73 7.19 -0.57
CA ILE A 61 0.16 7.49 0.56
C ILE A 61 1.57 7.84 0.05
N LEU A 62 2.11 7.05 -0.89
CA LEU A 62 3.46 7.25 -1.41
C LEU A 62 3.58 8.52 -2.26
N ASP A 63 2.51 8.92 -2.94
CA ASP A 63 2.41 10.18 -3.68
C ASP A 63 2.15 11.40 -2.77
N GLY A 64 1.90 11.18 -1.48
CA GLY A 64 1.64 12.23 -0.50
C GLY A 64 0.28 12.92 -0.65
N THR A 65 -0.62 12.37 -1.46
CA THR A 65 -1.97 12.93 -1.68
C THR A 65 -2.91 12.67 -0.51
N ILE A 66 -2.68 11.61 0.26
CA ILE A 66 -3.39 11.31 1.50
C ILE A 66 -2.42 10.90 2.61
N THR A 67 -2.80 11.18 3.85
CA THR A 67 -2.10 10.66 5.03
C THR A 67 -2.44 9.18 5.27
N ILE A 68 -1.56 8.46 5.96
CA ILE A 68 -1.81 7.07 6.39
C ILE A 68 -3.12 6.96 7.20
N ARG A 69 -3.40 7.94 8.07
CA ARG A 69 -4.62 7.96 8.88
C ARG A 69 -5.88 8.06 8.01
N GLN A 70 -5.87 8.92 6.99
CA GLN A 70 -6.97 9.03 6.03
C GLN A 70 -7.14 7.73 5.24
N ALA A 71 -6.05 7.11 4.79
CA ALA A 71 -6.08 5.85 4.07
C ALA A 71 -6.70 4.72 4.91
N VAL A 72 -6.25 4.56 6.16
CA VAL A 72 -6.80 3.56 7.08
C VAL A 72 -8.28 3.82 7.34
N SER A 73 -8.67 5.06 7.61
CA SER A 73 -10.07 5.42 7.82
C SER A 73 -10.92 5.04 6.61
N ALA A 74 -10.51 5.44 5.41
CA ALA A 74 -11.24 5.15 4.18
C ALA A 74 -11.37 3.63 3.92
N LEU A 75 -10.32 2.85 4.19
CA LEU A 75 -10.34 1.40 4.05
C LEU A 75 -11.30 0.74 5.04
N MET A 76 -11.31 1.19 6.30
CA MET A 76 -12.15 0.62 7.36
C MET A 76 -13.63 1.03 7.23
N THR A 77 -13.93 2.14 6.56
CA THR A 77 -15.31 2.60 6.32
C THR A 77 -15.89 2.12 4.99
N ARG A 78 -15.23 1.20 4.28
CA ARG A 78 -15.79 0.63 3.05
C ARG A 78 -17.09 -0.14 3.35
N PRO A 79 -18.05 -0.17 2.41
CA PRO A 79 -19.25 -0.99 2.56
C PRO A 79 -18.89 -2.44 2.85
N LEU A 80 -19.65 -3.06 3.75
CA LEU A 80 -19.53 -4.49 4.03
C LEU A 80 -19.87 -5.27 2.75
N LYS A 81 -19.01 -6.24 2.42
CA LYS A 81 -19.23 -7.24 1.37
C LYS A 81 -19.00 -8.61 1.98
N THR A 82 -19.70 -9.63 1.50
CA THR A 82 -19.35 -11.01 1.85
C THR A 82 -18.19 -11.47 0.98
N GLU A 83 -17.41 -12.44 1.47
CA GLU A 83 -16.25 -12.97 0.71
C GLU A 83 -16.66 -13.68 -0.57
N THR A 84 -17.92 -14.12 -0.65
CA THR A 84 -18.51 -14.81 -1.80
C THR A 84 -19.16 -13.89 -2.82
N ASP A 85 -19.30 -12.59 -2.51
CA ASP A 85 -19.88 -11.63 -3.45
C ASP A 85 -18.88 -11.36 -4.58
N VAL A 86 -19.27 -11.70 -5.81
CA VAL A 86 -18.53 -11.44 -7.05
C VAL A 86 -18.93 -10.09 -7.64
#